data_AF-A0A6A2ZKW0-F1
#
_entry.id   AF-A0A6A2ZKW0-F1
#
_cell.length_a   1.000
_cell.length_b   1.000
_cell.length_c   1.000
_cell.angle_alpha   90.00
_cell.angle_beta   90.00
_cell.angle_gamma   90.00
#
_symmetry.space_group_name_H-M   'P 1'
#
loop_
_entity.id
_entity.type
_entity.pdbx_description
1 polymer ?
#
loop_
_entity_poly.entity_id
_entity_poly.type
_entity_poly.pdbx_seq_one_letter_code
_entity_poly.pdbx_strand_id
1 'polypeptide(L)'
;MREPTTVQTHCIPKILAGLDVLGIAQTGSGKTAAFSLPILNRLAGDPYGAFSLVINPTRELAYQLAEQFRALGSCLHLRCSVVFLVLDEEDRVLDAGFEEELRVVFQCLPKNRQTLLFSATMTSELQTLLELSANKA
;
A
#
# COMPACT_ATOMS: atom_id res chain seq x y z
N MET A 1 -8.75 19.95 -9.10
CA MET A 1 -8.97 19.85 -7.64
C MET A 1 -7.91 20.75 -6.99
N ARG A 2 -8.27 21.74 -6.17
CA ARG A 2 -7.31 22.74 -5.62
C ARG A 2 -6.96 22.55 -4.14
N GLU A 3 -7.65 21.66 -3.43
CA GLU A 3 -7.45 21.42 -1.99
C GLU A 3 -7.36 19.92 -1.67
N PRO A 4 -6.56 19.52 -0.66
CA PRO A 4 -6.45 18.13 -0.25
C PRO A 4 -7.75 17.61 0.37
N THR A 5 -8.10 16.36 0.09
CA THR A 5 -9.29 15.71 0.66
C THR A 5 -9.09 15.39 2.14
N THR A 6 -10.16 15.12 2.89
CA THR A 6 -10.09 14.78 4.32
C THR A 6 -9.10 13.64 4.61
N VAL A 7 -9.12 12.55 3.82
CA VAL A 7 -8.17 11.44 4.02
C VAL A 7 -6.72 11.86 3.75
N GLN A 8 -6.49 12.72 2.75
CA GLN A 8 -5.16 13.26 2.44
C GLN A 8 -4.64 14.15 3.57
N THR A 9 -5.46 15.09 4.05
CA THR A 9 -5.10 16.00 5.15
C THR A 9 -4.71 15.26 6.43
N HIS A 10 -5.38 14.15 6.74
CA HIS A 10 -5.08 13.36 7.95
C HIS A 10 -3.93 12.37 7.77
N CYS A 11 -3.79 11.75 6.59
CA CYS A 11 -2.80 10.70 6.36
C CYS A 11 -1.44 11.26 5.93
N ILE A 12 -1.39 12.21 4.99
CA ILE A 12 -0.13 12.66 4.38
C ILE A 12 0.89 13.12 5.44
N PRO A 13 0.53 13.99 6.42
CA PRO A 13 1.51 14.43 7.42
C PRO A 13 2.03 13.29 8.29
N LYS A 14 1.17 12.33 8.67
CA LYS A 14 1.55 11.16 9.48
C LYS A 14 2.49 10.23 8.73
N ILE A 15 2.20 10.01 7.44
CA ILE A 15 3.04 9.17 6.58
C ILE A 15 4.41 9.84 6.41
N LEU A 16 4.46 11.14 6.13
CA LEU A 16 5.72 11.89 6.02
C LEU A 16 6.54 11.86 7.32
N ALA A 17 5.88 11.85 8.48
CA ALA A 17 6.51 11.70 9.80
C ALA A 17 7.05 10.28 10.09
N GLY A 18 6.80 9.30 9.21
CA GLY A 18 7.32 7.92 9.38
C GLY A 18 6.44 7.02 10.23
N LEU A 19 5.23 7.47 10.57
CA LEU A 19 4.28 6.69 11.34
C LEU A 19 3.56 5.68 10.45
N ASP A 20 3.31 4.49 10.97
CA ASP A 20 2.36 3.56 10.37
C ASP A 20 0.97 4.19 10.35
N VAL A 21 0.20 3.94 9.28
CA VAL A 21 -1.12 4.56 9.09
C VAL A 21 -2.15 3.52 8.70
N LEU A 22 -3.28 3.55 9.41
CA LEU A 22 -4.51 2.88 9.04
C LEU A 22 -5.51 3.92 8.51
N GLY A 23 -5.74 3.93 7.21
CA GLY A 23 -6.64 4.86 6.53
C GLY A 23 -7.95 4.20 6.13
N ILE A 24 -9.04 4.53 6.83
CA ILE A 24 -10.38 4.04 6.48
C ILE A 24 -11.13 5.15 5.77
N ALA A 25 -11.41 4.95 4.50
CA ALA A 25 -12.21 5.89 3.73
C ALA A 25 -12.84 5.17 2.54
N GLN A 26 -13.98 5.65 2.03
CA GLN A 26 -14.65 5.04 0.89
C GLN A 26 -13.86 5.24 -0.43
N THR A 27 -14.22 4.51 -1.48
CA THR A 27 -13.66 4.71 -2.84
C THR A 27 -13.97 6.13 -3.33
N GLY A 28 -13.05 6.73 -4.10
CA GLY A 28 -13.18 8.12 -4.57
C GLY A 28 -12.78 9.19 -3.54
N SER A 29 -12.51 8.84 -2.28
CA SER A 29 -12.07 9.80 -1.25
C SER A 29 -10.66 10.36 -1.45
N GLY A 30 -9.89 9.84 -2.41
CA GLY A 30 -8.51 10.26 -2.66
C GLY A 30 -7.44 9.50 -1.88
N LYS A 31 -7.76 8.31 -1.35
CA LYS A 31 -6.80 7.42 -0.65
C LYS A 31 -5.51 7.20 -1.43
N THR A 32 -5.61 6.96 -2.73
CA THR A 32 -4.45 6.70 -3.60
C THR A 32 -3.41 7.82 -3.50
N ALA A 33 -3.83 9.07 -3.69
CA ALA A 33 -2.94 10.22 -3.54
C ALA A 33 -2.50 10.42 -2.08
N ALA A 34 -3.31 10.04 -1.10
CA ALA A 34 -2.97 10.17 0.32
C ALA A 34 -1.73 9.34 0.71
N PHE A 35 -1.49 8.18 0.08
CA PHE A 35 -0.28 7.40 0.34
C PHE A 35 0.78 7.49 -0.77
N SER A 36 0.40 7.69 -2.04
CA SER A 36 1.39 7.75 -3.11
C SER A 36 2.24 9.02 -3.03
N LEU A 37 1.63 10.20 -2.78
CA LEU A 37 2.36 11.47 -2.68
C LEU A 37 3.49 11.45 -1.63
N PRO A 38 3.26 11.00 -0.38
CA PRO A 38 4.35 10.97 0.60
C PRO A 38 5.41 9.90 0.29
N ILE A 39 5.05 8.77 -0.34
CA ILE A 39 6.03 7.78 -0.83
C ILE A 39 6.91 8.42 -1.91
N LEU A 40 6.31 9.09 -2.89
CA LEU A 40 7.02 9.77 -3.97
C LEU A 40 7.90 10.91 -3.47
N ASN A 41 7.43 11.68 -2.48
CA ASN A 41 8.19 12.75 -1.87
C ASN A 41 9.49 12.23 -1.22
N ARG A 42 9.43 11.08 -0.54
CA ARG A 42 10.63 10.48 0.05
C ARG A 42 11.56 9.88 -1.00
N LEU A 43 10.98 9.19 -1.99
CA LEU A 43 11.76 8.63 -3.10
C LEU A 43 12.50 9.73 -3.89
N ALA A 44 11.92 10.91 -4.01
CA ALA A 44 12.57 12.06 -4.64
C ALA A 44 13.78 12.59 -3.85
N GLY A 45 13.77 12.44 -2.51
CA GLY A 45 14.87 12.87 -1.65
C GLY A 45 16.05 11.90 -1.61
N ASP A 46 15.77 10.60 -1.71
CA ASP A 46 16.80 9.54 -1.73
C ASP A 46 16.41 8.43 -2.72
N PRO A 47 16.77 8.56 -4.01
CA PRO A 47 16.38 7.59 -5.03
C PRO A 47 17.25 6.32 -4.94
N TYR A 48 16.74 5.26 -4.30
CA TYR A 48 17.41 3.96 -4.25
C TYR A 48 16.44 2.78 -4.44
N GLY A 49 16.93 1.73 -5.09
CA GLY A 49 16.40 0.36 -5.06
C GLY A 49 14.87 0.18 -5.19
N ALA A 50 14.36 -0.88 -4.56
CA ALA A 50 12.93 -1.12 -4.38
C ALA A 50 12.44 -0.35 -3.14
N PHE A 51 11.82 0.81 -3.36
CA PHE A 51 11.49 1.75 -2.29
C PHE A 51 10.16 1.44 -1.55
N SER A 52 9.17 0.91 -2.27
CA SER A 52 7.86 0.60 -1.70
C SER A 52 7.26 -0.65 -2.35
N LEU A 53 6.67 -1.53 -1.55
CA LEU A 53 5.81 -2.61 -2.01
C LEU A 53 4.36 -2.23 -1.75
N VAL A 54 3.51 -2.30 -2.78
CA VAL A 54 2.06 -2.10 -2.63
C VAL A 54 1.33 -3.35 -3.08
N ILE A 55 0.57 -3.95 -2.17
CA ILE A 55 -0.19 -5.18 -2.39
C ILE A 55 -1.64 -4.81 -2.70
N ASN A 56 -2.20 -5.38 -3.76
CA ASN A 56 -3.60 -5.19 -4.17
C ASN A 56 -4.26 -6.54 -4.44
N PRO A 57 -5.58 -6.68 -4.20
CA PRO A 57 -6.27 -7.96 -4.34
C PRO A 57 -6.51 -8.38 -5.79
N THR A 58 -6.47 -7.44 -6.75
CA THR A 58 -6.72 -7.74 -8.16
C THR A 58 -5.70 -7.11 -9.09
N ARG A 59 -5.54 -7.73 -10.26
CA ARG A 59 -4.61 -7.29 -11.31
C ARG A 59 -5.01 -5.92 -11.85
N GLU A 60 -6.30 -5.69 -12.04
CA GLU A 60 -6.88 -4.46 -12.55
C GLU A 60 -6.59 -3.29 -11.60
N LEU A 61 -6.77 -3.50 -10.29
CA LEU A 61 -6.45 -2.49 -9.28
C LEU A 61 -4.95 -2.20 -9.23
N ALA A 62 -4.09 -3.23 -9.36
CA ALA A 62 -2.64 -3.04 -9.41
C ALA A 62 -2.22 -2.19 -10.62
N TYR A 63 -2.80 -2.44 -11.81
CA TYR A 63 -2.54 -1.63 -13.00
C TYR A 63 -3.02 -0.18 -12.83
N GLN A 64 -4.26 0.01 -12.38
CA GLN A 64 -4.81 1.35 -12.13
C GLN A 64 -3.94 2.11 -11.14
N LEU A 65 -3.49 1.46 -10.07
CA LEU A 65 -2.63 2.07 -9.09
C LEU A 65 -1.26 2.45 -9.68
N ALA A 66 -0.64 1.55 -10.44
CA ALA A 66 0.64 1.83 -11.09
C ALA A 66 0.57 3.04 -12.02
N GLU A 67 -0.51 3.17 -12.80
CA GLU A 67 -0.75 4.35 -13.66
C GLU A 67 -0.87 5.63 -12.82
N GLN A 68 -1.56 5.58 -11.67
CA GLN A 68 -1.63 6.74 -10.78
C GLN A 68 -0.27 7.12 -10.20
N PHE A 69 0.56 6.15 -9.80
CA PHE A 69 1.93 6.42 -9.35
C PHE A 69 2.78 7.04 -10.46
N ARG A 70 2.71 6.51 -11.69
CA ARG A 70 3.44 7.06 -12.84
C ARG A 70 2.98 8.47 -13.18
N ALA A 71 1.68 8.73 -13.16
CA ALA A 71 1.14 10.07 -13.43
C ALA A 71 1.61 11.09 -12.38
N LEU A 72 1.45 10.76 -11.09
CA LEU A 72 1.81 11.65 -9.98
C LEU A 72 3.33 11.88 -9.86
N GLY A 73 4.13 10.89 -10.22
CA GLY A 73 5.59 10.98 -10.17
C GLY A 73 6.25 11.14 -11.54
N SER A 74 5.51 11.60 -12.55
CA SER A 74 6.02 11.78 -13.92
C SER A 74 7.24 12.69 -13.99
N CYS A 75 7.36 13.67 -13.09
CA CYS A 75 8.52 14.55 -12.97
C CYS A 75 9.77 13.89 -12.35
N LEU A 76 9.64 12.70 -11.75
CA LEU A 76 10.71 11.99 -11.03
C LEU A 76 11.37 10.87 -11.87
N HIS A 77 11.01 10.71 -13.16
CA HIS A 77 11.48 9.62 -14.04
C HIS A 77 11.35 8.22 -13.39
N LEU A 78 10.24 7.97 -12.70
CA LEU A 78 10.04 6.74 -11.94
C LEU A 78 10.02 5.50 -12.81
N ARG A 79 10.70 4.45 -12.35
CA ARG A 79 10.49 3.09 -12.83
C ARG A 79 9.55 2.37 -11.88
N CYS A 80 8.30 2.17 -12.31
CA CYS A 80 7.32 1.38 -11.59
C CYS A 80 7.16 0.01 -12.29
N SER A 81 7.47 -1.08 -11.58
CA SER A 81 7.25 -2.44 -12.04
C SER A 81 6.03 -3.03 -11.34
N VAL A 82 5.13 -3.65 -12.10
CA VAL A 82 3.98 -4.37 -11.56
C VAL A 82 4.30 -5.86 -11.62
N VAL A 83 4.25 -6.53 -10.48
CA VAL A 83 4.52 -7.97 -10.35
C VAL A 83 3.24 -8.65 -9.88
N PHE A 84 2.92 -9.81 -10.45
CA PHE A 84 1.76 -10.60 -10.08
C PHE A 84 2.20 -11.86 -9.34
N LEU A 85 1.53 -12.16 -8.22
CA LEU A 85 1.58 -13.46 -7.58
C LEU A 85 0.48 -14.33 -8.21
N VAL A 86 0.86 -15.46 -8.79
CA VAL A 86 -0.08 -16.47 -9.29
C VAL A 86 -0.03 -17.65 -8.33
N LEU A 87 -1.17 -17.98 -7.75
CA LEU A 87 -1.34 -19.16 -6.90
C LEU A 87 -2.00 -20.23 -7.79
N ASP A 88 -1.32 -21.37 -7.93
CA ASP A 88 -1.85 -22.55 -8.62
C ASP A 88 -2.54 -23.44 -7.58
N GLU A 89 -3.61 -24.16 -7.94
CA GLU A 89 -4.50 -24.93 -7.04
C GLU A 89 -5.42 -24.09 -6.11
N GLU A 90 -6.44 -23.44 -6.70
CA GLU A 90 -7.40 -22.53 -6.03
C GLU A 90 -8.29 -23.19 -4.96
N ASP A 91 -8.53 -24.51 -5.06
CA ASP A 91 -9.53 -25.22 -4.24
C ASP A 91 -9.17 -25.28 -2.74
N ARG A 92 -7.91 -25.02 -2.36
CA ARG A 92 -7.47 -24.90 -0.96
C ARG A 92 -7.27 -23.45 -0.49
N VAL A 93 -7.17 -22.51 -1.41
CA VAL A 93 -6.85 -21.09 -1.15
C VAL A 93 -8.13 -20.28 -0.88
N LEU A 94 -9.27 -20.70 -1.45
CA LEU A 94 -10.53 -19.97 -1.34
C LEU A 94 -11.16 -19.97 0.06
N ASP A 95 -10.90 -20.99 0.89
CA ASP A 95 -11.51 -21.10 2.23
C ASP A 95 -10.74 -20.33 3.33
N ALA A 96 -9.44 -20.07 3.14
CA ALA A 96 -8.58 -19.39 4.12
C ALA A 96 -8.33 -17.90 3.82
N GLY A 97 -8.65 -17.44 2.61
CA GLY A 97 -8.26 -16.11 2.13
C GLY A 97 -6.73 -15.99 1.93
N PHE A 98 -6.24 -14.78 1.66
CA PHE A 98 -4.81 -14.52 1.37
C PHE A 98 -3.91 -14.43 2.62
N GLU A 99 -4.36 -14.94 3.77
CA GLU A 99 -3.66 -14.73 5.03
C GLU A 99 -2.28 -15.41 5.05
N GLU A 100 -2.20 -16.67 4.63
CA GLU A 100 -0.96 -17.45 4.67
C GLU A 100 0.09 -16.85 3.73
N GLU A 101 -0.33 -16.43 2.53
CA GLU A 101 0.52 -15.80 1.54
C GLU A 101 1.03 -14.45 2.04
N LEU A 102 0.15 -13.62 2.59
CA LEU A 102 0.54 -12.34 3.18
C LEU A 102 1.53 -12.55 4.33
N ARG A 103 1.34 -13.58 5.16
CA ARG A 103 2.26 -13.94 6.24
C ARG A 103 3.66 -14.27 5.69
N VAL A 104 3.75 -15.07 4.62
CA VAL A 104 5.03 -15.36 3.96
C VAL A 104 5.67 -14.09 3.41
N VAL A 105 4.90 -13.23 2.74
CA VAL A 105 5.40 -11.94 2.25
C VAL A 105 5.96 -11.11 3.39
N PHE A 106 5.21 -10.91 4.49
CA PHE A 106 5.67 -10.13 5.64
C PHE A 106 6.91 -10.71 6.32
N GLN A 107 7.11 -12.03 6.30
CA GLN A 107 8.33 -12.67 6.82
C GLN A 107 9.57 -12.34 6.00
N CYS A 108 9.43 -12.14 4.68
CA CYS A 108 10.51 -11.77 3.78
C CYS A 108 10.80 -10.26 3.76
N LEU A 109 9.91 -9.42 4.31
CA LEU A 109 10.09 -7.97 4.35
C LEU A 109 11.06 -7.53 5.48
N PRO A 110 11.79 -6.41 5.28
CA PRO A 110 12.63 -5.85 6.32
C PRO A 110 11.82 -5.50 7.58
N LYS A 111 12.40 -5.74 8.76
CA LYS A 111 11.78 -5.47 10.06
C LYS A 111 11.61 -3.97 10.32
N ASN A 112 12.57 -3.16 9.90
CA ASN A 112 12.46 -1.70 9.93
C ASN A 112 11.84 -1.21 8.62
N ARG A 113 10.52 -1.06 8.63
CA ARG A 113 9.74 -0.52 7.49
C ARG A 113 8.56 0.27 8.01
N GLN A 114 8.06 1.20 7.21
CA GLN A 114 6.76 1.82 7.45
C GLN A 114 5.67 0.98 6.78
N THR A 115 4.59 0.72 7.50
CA THR A 115 3.42 -0.03 7.02
C THR A 115 2.21 0.87 6.90
N LEU A 116 1.59 0.87 5.73
CA LEU A 116 0.40 1.66 5.42
C LEU A 116 -0.74 0.73 5.01
N LEU A 117 -1.86 0.77 5.73
CA LEU A 117 -3.05 -0.04 5.44
C LEU A 117 -4.22 0.87 5.11
N PHE A 118 -4.86 0.63 3.97
CA PHE A 118 -6.01 1.42 3.53
C PHE A 118 -7.18 0.50 3.21
N SER A 119 -8.35 0.80 3.79
CA SER A 119 -9.58 0.03 3.58
C SER A 119 -10.79 0.95 3.40
N ALA A 120 -11.85 0.41 2.79
CA ALA A 120 -13.15 1.07 2.76
C ALA A 120 -13.93 0.92 4.07
N THR A 121 -13.72 -0.19 4.78
CA THR A 121 -14.47 -0.60 5.96
C THR A 121 -13.56 -1.23 7.01
N MET A 122 -13.99 -1.18 8.28
CA MET A 122 -13.40 -2.01 9.33
C MET A 122 -13.97 -3.42 9.26
N THR A 123 -13.11 -4.42 9.13
CA THR A 123 -13.48 -5.84 9.12
C THR A 123 -12.53 -6.64 10.00
N SER A 124 -12.92 -7.89 10.34
CA SER A 124 -12.07 -8.85 11.05
C SER A 124 -10.76 -9.09 10.31
N GLU A 125 -10.80 -9.19 8.98
CA GLU A 125 -9.63 -9.46 8.15
C GLU A 125 -8.64 -8.29 8.20
N LEU A 126 -9.13 -7.05 8.31
CA LEU A 126 -8.28 -5.88 8.49
C LEU A 126 -7.58 -5.88 9.86
N GLN A 127 -8.24 -6.38 10.90
CA GLN A 127 -7.62 -6.54 12.23
C GLN A 127 -6.53 -7.61 12.18
N THR A 128 -6.80 -8.76 11.57
CA THR A 128 -5.78 -9.79 11.33
C THR A 128 -4.60 -9.23 10.55
N LEU A 129 -4.86 -8.44 9.51
CA LEU A 129 -3.80 -7.82 8.71
C LEU A 129 -2.96 -6.81 9.51
N LEU A 130 -3.57 -6.05 10.42
CA LEU A 130 -2.85 -5.17 11.34
C LEU A 130 -1.90 -5.97 12.24
N GLU A 131 -2.36 -7.10 12.78
CA GLU A 131 -1.56 -7.96 13.64
C GLU A 131 -0.40 -8.64 12.89
N LEU A 132 -0.64 -9.10 11.66
CA LEU A 132 0.36 -9.74 10.81
C LEU A 132 1.41 -8.76 10.30
N SER A 133 0.97 -7.54 9.96
CA SER A 133 1.85 -6.51 9.41
C SER A 133 2.63 -5.73 10.48
N ALA A 134 2.27 -5.90 11.76
CA ALA A 134 2.95 -5.27 12.87
C ALA A 134 4.46 -5.61 12.86
N ASN A 135 5.28 -4.57 12.96
CA ASN A 135 6.71 -4.72 13.17
C ASN A 135 6.96 -5.22 14.60
N LYS A 136 6.85 -6.53 14.81
CA LYS A 136 7.29 -7.15 16.06
C LYS A 136 8.81 -7.00 16.13
N ALA A 137 9.25 -6.14 17.06
CA ALA A 137 10.65 -6.00 17.47
C ALA A 137 11.17 -7.30 18.07
#